data_AF-A0A1Q7R213-F1
#
_entry.id   AF-A0A1Q7R213-F1
#
_cell.length_a   1.000
_cell.length_b   1.000
_cell.length_c   1.000
_cell.angle_alpha   90.00
_cell.angle_beta   90.00
_cell.angle_gamma   90.00
#
_symmetry.space_group_name_H-M   'P 1'
#
loop_
_entity.id
_entity.type
_entity.pdbx_description
1 polymer ?
#
loop_
_entity_poly.entity_id
_entity_poly.type
_entity_poly.pdbx_seq_one_letter_code
_entity_poly.pdbx_strand_id
1 'polypeptide(L)'
;MRIVLILFLLAPTASAQSMPEVRTAVTRALPLLQRSAAEFVAKRACFSCHHNGLPILTLHFARDRGFAIDSAVRDAVEEKTFRQLRNPNALDDAIQAATLSDPTPSESYLLMAAHAAGIESDITTQVYARRLAGWQRDGHWVTSDFRPPHSSSLFTTTATAVRAIRLLRWPDGARSGAALQALPSGSLPPVRRNSGTDA
;
A
#
# COMPACT_ATOMS: atom_id res chain seq x y z
N MET A 1 -30.09 1.64 -40.09
CA MET A 1 -28.72 1.80 -39.51
C MET A 1 -28.51 3.03 -38.62
N ARG A 2 -29.35 4.08 -38.66
CA ARG A 2 -29.20 5.27 -37.79
C ARG A 2 -29.72 5.12 -36.36
N ILE A 3 -30.67 4.20 -36.12
CA ILE A 3 -31.33 4.02 -34.81
C ILE A 3 -30.44 3.24 -33.82
N VAL A 4 -29.56 2.37 -34.32
CA VAL A 4 -28.63 1.59 -33.47
C VAL A 4 -27.52 2.47 -32.87
N LEU A 5 -27.19 3.60 -33.50
CA LEU A 5 -26.17 4.52 -33.03
C LEU A 5 -26.62 5.40 -31.84
N ILE A 6 -27.93 5.57 -31.65
CA ILE A 6 -28.48 6.40 -30.55
C ILE A 6 -28.54 5.62 -29.24
N LEU A 7 -28.63 4.29 -29.29
CA LEU A 7 -28.68 3.42 -28.10
C LEU A 7 -27.32 3.31 -27.37
N PHE A 8 -26.21 3.71 -27.99
CA PHE A 8 -24.90 3.79 -27.32
C PHE A 8 -24.67 5.11 -26.55
N LEU A 9 -25.54 6.11 -26.73
CA LEU A 9 -25.46 7.40 -26.02
C LEU A 9 -26.24 7.42 -24.70
N LEU A 10 -27.00 6.37 -24.39
CA LEU A 10 -27.65 6.13 -23.10
C LEU A 10 -27.10 4.88 -22.40
N ALA A 11 -25.83 4.53 -22.65
CA ALA A 11 -25.13 3.65 -21.72
C ALA A 11 -25.31 4.27 -20.32
N PRO A 12 -25.84 3.52 -19.34
CA PRO A 12 -26.07 4.08 -18.02
C PRO A 12 -24.70 4.60 -17.60
N THR A 13 -24.63 5.87 -17.22
CA THR A 13 -23.60 6.30 -16.29
C THR A 13 -23.68 5.28 -15.17
N ALA A 14 -22.79 4.28 -15.17
CA ALA A 14 -22.68 3.33 -14.07
C ALA A 14 -22.66 4.21 -12.83
N SER A 15 -23.73 4.16 -12.03
CA SER A 15 -24.04 5.20 -11.05
C SER A 15 -22.82 5.43 -10.19
N ALA A 16 -22.08 6.49 -10.48
CA ALA A 16 -20.95 6.88 -9.67
C ALA A 16 -21.60 7.30 -8.35
N GLN A 17 -21.33 6.52 -7.30
CA GLN A 17 -21.78 6.86 -5.95
C GLN A 17 -21.43 8.32 -5.69
N SER A 18 -22.39 9.09 -5.22
CA SER A 18 -22.15 10.47 -4.83
C SER A 18 -21.08 10.51 -3.73
N MET A 19 -20.32 11.60 -3.66
CA MET A 19 -19.30 11.77 -2.62
C MET A 19 -19.84 11.55 -1.17
N PRO A 20 -21.06 11.99 -0.82
CA PRO A 20 -21.68 11.64 0.45
C PRO A 20 -21.86 10.13 0.66
N GLU A 21 -22.37 9.41 -0.34
CA GLU A 21 -22.55 7.96 -0.27
C GLU A 21 -21.22 7.22 -0.08
N VAL A 22 -20.17 7.62 -0.81
CA VAL A 22 -18.82 7.08 -0.64
C VAL A 22 -18.30 7.33 0.78
N ARG A 23 -18.45 8.55 1.30
CA ARG A 23 -18.05 8.87 2.68
C ARG A 23 -18.82 8.04 3.70
N THR A 24 -20.13 7.88 3.53
CA THR A 24 -20.94 7.02 4.40
C THR A 24 -20.47 5.57 4.37
N ALA A 25 -20.15 5.03 3.19
CA ALA A 25 -19.64 3.67 3.05
C ALA A 25 -18.29 3.48 3.78
N VAL A 26 -17.36 4.42 3.61
CA VAL A 26 -16.06 4.39 4.30
C VAL A 26 -16.24 4.49 5.82
N THR A 27 -17.06 5.42 6.30
CA THR A 27 -17.34 5.57 7.73
C THR A 27 -17.92 4.30 8.35
N ARG A 28 -18.74 3.54 7.62
CA ARG A 28 -19.27 2.24 8.08
C ARG A 28 -18.22 1.12 8.06
N ALA A 29 -17.28 1.13 7.12
CA ALA A 29 -16.28 0.08 6.96
C ALA A 29 -15.12 0.19 7.97
N LEU A 30 -14.68 1.41 8.29
CA LEU A 30 -13.49 1.63 9.14
C LEU A 30 -13.56 0.94 10.51
N PRO A 31 -14.68 0.97 11.27
CA PRO A 31 -14.77 0.25 12.55
C PRO A 31 -14.53 -1.26 12.43
N LEU A 32 -15.01 -1.88 11.34
CA LEU A 32 -14.82 -3.31 11.10
C LEU A 32 -13.36 -3.64 10.78
N LEU A 33 -12.70 -2.81 9.98
CA LEU A 33 -11.27 -2.96 9.65
C LEU A 33 -10.39 -2.79 10.89
N GLN A 34 -10.67 -1.77 11.72
CA GLN A 34 -9.96 -1.55 12.99
C GLN A 34 -10.10 -2.75 13.94
N ARG A 35 -11.33 -3.25 14.11
CA ARG A 35 -11.58 -4.44 14.95
C ARG A 35 -10.84 -5.66 14.42
N SER A 36 -10.87 -5.90 13.11
CA SER A 36 -10.19 -7.04 12.50
C SER A 36 -8.68 -7.00 12.73
N ALA A 37 -8.05 -5.83 12.55
CA ALA A 37 -6.63 -5.66 12.79
C ALA A 37 -6.28 -5.84 14.28
N ALA A 38 -7.07 -5.24 15.19
CA ALA A 38 -6.90 -5.37 16.63
C ALA A 38 -6.99 -6.83 17.11
N GLU A 39 -8.01 -7.57 16.66
CA GLU A 39 -8.19 -8.98 16.99
C GLU A 39 -7.04 -9.87 16.47
N PHE A 40 -6.54 -9.58 15.26
CA PHE A 40 -5.42 -10.31 14.70
C PHE A 40 -4.16 -10.11 15.54
N VAL A 41 -3.81 -8.86 15.85
CA VAL A 41 -2.63 -8.58 16.69
C VAL A 41 -2.84 -9.05 18.13
N ALA A 42 -4.05 -9.21 18.64
CA ALA A 42 -4.25 -9.83 19.95
C ALA A 42 -3.91 -11.34 19.93
N LYS A 43 -4.20 -12.04 18.83
CA LYS A 43 -4.18 -13.52 18.74
C LYS A 43 -2.99 -14.12 17.99
N ARG A 44 -2.24 -13.30 17.25
CA ARG A 44 -1.13 -13.74 16.41
C ARG A 44 0.12 -12.91 16.68
N ALA A 45 1.27 -13.55 16.55
CA ALA A 45 2.59 -12.91 16.68
C ALA A 45 3.23 -12.62 15.32
N CYS A 46 2.83 -13.34 14.27
CA CYS A 46 3.37 -13.17 12.93
C CYS A 46 2.74 -11.97 12.22
N PHE A 47 3.49 -11.44 11.26
CA PHE A 47 3.03 -10.40 10.34
C PHE A 47 2.08 -10.98 9.28
N SER A 48 1.07 -10.20 8.90
CA SER A 48 0.19 -10.45 7.77
C SER A 48 0.03 -9.20 6.92
N CYS A 49 0.23 -9.30 5.62
CA CYS A 49 -0.11 -8.20 4.70
C CYS A 49 -1.59 -7.82 4.79
N HIS A 50 -2.49 -8.78 5.05
CA HIS A 50 -3.95 -8.57 5.07
C HIS A 50 -4.48 -7.99 6.39
N HIS A 51 -3.85 -8.32 7.52
CA HIS A 51 -4.32 -7.92 8.85
C HIS A 51 -3.38 -6.95 9.58
N ASN A 52 -2.21 -6.65 9.01
CA ASN A 52 -1.27 -5.65 9.53
C ASN A 52 -0.99 -4.56 8.49
N GLY A 53 -0.26 -4.92 7.41
CA GLY A 53 0.23 -3.95 6.43
C GLY A 53 -0.88 -3.13 5.76
N LEU A 54 -1.86 -3.81 5.16
CA LEU A 54 -2.99 -3.15 4.51
C LEU A 54 -3.88 -2.35 5.48
N PRO A 55 -4.26 -2.86 6.66
CA PRO A 55 -4.97 -2.07 7.65
C PRO A 55 -4.21 -0.79 8.03
N ILE A 56 -2.93 -0.87 8.36
CA ILE A 56 -2.14 0.33 8.71
C ILE A 56 -2.15 1.35 7.57
N LEU A 57 -1.88 0.92 6.34
CA LEU A 57 -1.95 1.77 5.16
C LEU A 57 -3.33 2.42 5.00
N THR A 58 -4.39 1.65 5.21
CA THR A 58 -5.78 2.13 5.10
C THR A 58 -6.11 3.15 6.18
N LEU A 59 -5.69 2.93 7.42
CA LEU A 59 -5.95 3.83 8.54
C LEU A 59 -5.22 5.17 8.37
N HIS A 60 -3.95 5.16 7.95
CA HIS A 60 -3.25 6.41 7.60
C HIS A 60 -3.91 7.13 6.43
N PHE A 61 -4.22 6.40 5.36
CA PHE A 61 -4.86 6.97 4.16
C PHE A 61 -6.23 7.61 4.47
N ALA A 62 -7.03 6.97 5.33
CA ALA A 62 -8.33 7.46 5.77
C ALA A 62 -8.19 8.69 6.69
N ARG A 63 -7.24 8.68 7.64
CA ARG A 63 -6.94 9.85 8.47
C ARG A 63 -6.56 11.05 7.61
N ASP A 64 -5.68 10.86 6.62
CA ASP A 64 -5.22 11.92 5.71
C ASP A 64 -6.35 12.47 4.82
N ARG A 65 -7.48 11.76 4.74
CA ARG A 65 -8.73 12.17 4.06
C ARG A 65 -9.78 12.75 5.00
N GLY A 66 -9.42 13.00 6.26
CA GLY A 66 -10.30 13.58 7.27
C GLY A 66 -11.37 12.62 7.78
N PHE A 67 -11.12 11.30 7.74
CA PHE A 67 -11.96 10.34 8.47
C PHE A 67 -11.47 10.18 9.90
N ALA A 68 -12.42 10.01 10.83
CA ALA A 68 -12.09 9.68 12.22
C ALA A 68 -11.53 8.26 12.31
N ILE A 69 -10.37 8.12 12.94
CA ILE A 69 -9.67 6.87 13.22
C ILE A 69 -9.44 6.79 14.72
N ASP A 70 -9.64 5.62 15.30
CA ASP A 70 -9.25 5.34 16.67
C ASP A 70 -7.73 5.22 16.74
N SER A 71 -7.07 6.26 17.27
CA SER A 71 -5.62 6.28 17.37
C SER A 71 -5.09 5.19 18.28
N ALA A 72 -5.80 4.81 19.35
CA ALA A 72 -5.34 3.76 20.26
C ALA A 72 -5.30 2.40 19.55
N VAL A 73 -6.31 2.10 18.73
CA VAL A 73 -6.30 0.87 17.90
C VAL A 73 -5.18 0.90 16.88
N ARG A 74 -5.04 2.02 16.15
CA ARG A 74 -3.95 2.17 15.16
C ARG A 74 -2.59 1.96 15.83
N ASP A 75 -2.32 2.66 16.93
CA ASP A 75 -1.02 2.66 17.60
C ASP A 75 -0.68 1.25 18.15
N ALA A 76 -1.65 0.54 18.73
CA ALA A 76 -1.46 -0.83 19.19
C ALA A 76 -1.16 -1.82 18.03
N VAL A 77 -1.86 -1.67 16.91
CA VAL A 77 -1.60 -2.49 15.70
C VAL A 77 -0.21 -2.20 15.14
N GLU A 78 0.19 -0.93 15.06
CA GLU A 78 1.51 -0.51 14.59
C GLU A 78 2.62 -0.99 15.50
N GLU A 79 2.50 -0.81 16.82
CA GLU A 79 3.49 -1.24 17.80
C GLU A 79 3.80 -2.74 17.65
N LYS A 80 2.75 -3.56 17.58
CA LYS A 80 2.92 -5.01 17.41
C LYS A 80 3.47 -5.37 16.03
N THR A 81 3.01 -4.69 14.98
CA THR A 81 3.43 -4.94 13.59
C THR A 81 4.91 -4.60 13.36
N PHE A 82 5.35 -3.46 13.86
CA PHE A 82 6.70 -2.93 13.62
C PHE A 82 7.73 -3.43 14.62
N ARG A 83 7.35 -4.31 15.55
CA ARG A 83 8.31 -5.05 16.38
C ARG A 83 9.34 -5.80 15.55
N GLN A 84 8.95 -6.33 14.38
CA GLN A 84 9.90 -6.98 13.47
C GLN A 84 10.98 -6.04 12.90
N LEU A 85 10.72 -4.72 12.91
CA LEU A 85 11.67 -3.70 12.43
C LEU A 85 12.46 -3.04 13.56
N ARG A 86 11.97 -3.10 14.81
CA ARG A 86 12.47 -2.29 15.93
C ARG A 86 12.97 -3.09 17.13
N ASN A 87 12.73 -4.39 17.18
CA ASN A 87 13.22 -5.21 18.29
C ASN A 87 14.77 -5.25 18.30
N PRO A 88 15.43 -5.57 19.43
CA PRO A 88 16.89 -5.57 19.53
C PRO A 88 17.61 -6.48 18.51
N ASN A 89 16.97 -7.55 18.06
CA ASN A 89 17.48 -8.49 17.07
C ASN A 89 16.97 -8.21 15.65
N ALA A 90 16.23 -7.11 15.43
CA ALA A 90 15.54 -6.86 14.17
C ALA A 90 16.47 -6.85 12.96
N LEU A 91 17.71 -6.37 13.10
CA LEU A 91 18.70 -6.43 12.02
C LEU A 91 19.12 -7.86 11.69
N ASP A 92 19.39 -8.69 12.70
CA ASP A 92 19.76 -10.10 12.47
C ASP A 92 18.57 -10.88 11.91
N ASP A 93 17.39 -10.75 12.51
CA ASP A 93 16.13 -11.32 12.00
C ASP A 93 15.90 -10.92 10.54
N ALA A 94 16.10 -9.63 10.24
CA ALA A 94 15.99 -9.10 8.89
C ALA A 94 17.00 -9.76 7.97
N ILE A 95 18.26 -9.98 8.36
CA ILE A 95 19.29 -10.65 7.54
C ILE A 95 18.94 -12.13 7.31
N GLN A 96 18.54 -12.85 8.36
CA GLN A 96 18.26 -14.29 8.29
C GLN A 96 17.01 -14.61 7.47
N ALA A 97 15.98 -13.74 7.49
CA ALA A 97 14.71 -13.95 6.78
C ALA A 97 13.97 -15.25 7.15
N ALA A 98 14.23 -15.84 8.31
CA ALA A 98 13.82 -17.21 8.62
C ALA A 98 12.29 -17.43 8.66
N THR A 99 11.51 -16.35 8.80
CA THR A 99 10.03 -16.39 8.91
C THR A 99 9.31 -15.89 7.66
N LEU A 100 10.03 -15.69 6.56
CA LEU A 100 9.49 -15.17 5.31
C LEU A 100 8.62 -16.21 4.58
N SER A 101 7.33 -15.92 4.39
CA SER A 101 6.38 -16.84 3.73
C SER A 101 6.04 -16.45 2.28
N ASP A 102 5.70 -15.18 2.05
CA ASP A 102 5.40 -14.61 0.74
C ASP A 102 6.32 -13.41 0.48
N PRO A 103 7.49 -13.63 -0.17
CA PRO A 103 8.61 -12.71 -0.22
C PRO A 103 8.22 -11.27 -0.60
N THR A 104 7.69 -11.08 -1.80
CA THR A 104 7.48 -9.74 -2.34
C THR A 104 6.33 -9.01 -1.63
N PRO A 105 5.10 -9.55 -1.56
CA PRO A 105 3.99 -8.82 -0.97
C PRO A 105 4.19 -8.56 0.52
N SER A 106 4.72 -9.53 1.27
CA SER A 106 4.90 -9.36 2.73
C SER A 106 5.85 -8.22 3.04
N GLU A 107 7.06 -8.24 2.48
CA GLU A 107 8.05 -7.20 2.75
C GLU A 107 7.64 -5.85 2.13
N SER A 108 7.08 -5.83 0.92
CA SER A 108 6.67 -4.56 0.31
C SER A 108 5.55 -3.86 1.08
N TYR A 109 4.52 -4.58 1.54
CA TYR A 109 3.48 -4.00 2.37
C TYR A 109 3.98 -3.58 3.75
N LEU A 110 4.90 -4.34 4.36
CA LEU A 110 5.54 -3.95 5.62
C LEU A 110 6.27 -2.61 5.49
N LEU A 111 7.11 -2.46 4.47
CA LEU A 111 7.89 -1.24 4.25
C LEU A 111 7.02 -0.04 3.87
N MET A 112 5.99 -0.25 3.05
CA MET A 112 5.01 0.80 2.75
C MET A 112 4.24 1.24 4.00
N ALA A 113 3.82 0.30 4.84
CA ALA A 113 3.13 0.61 6.10
C ALA A 113 4.05 1.34 7.08
N ALA A 114 5.32 0.92 7.18
CA ALA A 114 6.33 1.58 8.00
C ALA A 114 6.53 3.04 7.56
N HIS A 115 6.67 3.28 6.25
CA HIS A 115 6.75 4.64 5.72
C HIS A 115 5.50 5.48 6.04
N ALA A 116 4.30 4.92 5.87
CA ALA A 116 3.05 5.62 6.20
C ALA A 116 2.94 5.98 7.69
N ALA A 117 3.51 5.14 8.56
CA ALA A 117 3.62 5.38 10.00
C ALA A 117 4.78 6.31 10.40
N GLY A 118 5.53 6.86 9.44
CA GLY A 118 6.66 7.75 9.71
C GLY A 118 7.88 7.04 10.29
N ILE A 119 8.05 5.74 10.03
CA ILE A 119 9.29 5.03 10.35
C ILE A 119 10.37 5.50 9.37
N GLU A 120 11.42 6.10 9.93
CA GLU A 120 12.60 6.51 9.17
C GLU A 120 13.35 5.30 8.60
N SER A 121 13.96 5.50 7.43
CA SER A 121 14.85 4.50 6.84
C SER A 121 16.11 4.35 7.70
N ASP A 122 16.46 3.11 7.99
CA ASP A 122 17.60 2.69 8.80
C ASP A 122 18.24 1.43 8.20
N ILE A 123 19.28 0.90 8.82
CA ILE A 123 19.95 -0.29 8.30
C ILE A 123 19.02 -1.51 8.21
N THR A 124 18.09 -1.66 9.16
CA THR A 124 17.15 -2.80 9.20
C THR A 124 16.20 -2.75 8.01
N THR A 125 15.47 -1.64 7.84
CA THR A 125 14.54 -1.43 6.72
C THR A 125 15.25 -1.51 5.36
N GLN A 126 16.53 -1.13 5.30
CA GLN A 126 17.36 -1.26 4.10
C GLN A 126 17.70 -2.71 3.73
N VAL A 127 17.84 -3.62 4.71
CA VAL A 127 18.01 -5.05 4.42
C VAL A 127 16.79 -5.59 3.67
N TYR A 128 15.58 -5.26 4.13
CA TYR A 128 14.34 -5.62 3.44
C TYR A 128 14.26 -5.00 2.04
N ALA A 129 14.54 -3.69 1.90
CA ALA A 129 14.49 -3.02 0.60
C ALA A 129 15.51 -3.61 -0.39
N ARG A 130 16.72 -3.93 0.07
CA ARG A 130 17.78 -4.54 -0.74
C ARG A 130 17.42 -5.97 -1.15
N ARG A 131 16.84 -6.76 -0.24
CA ARG A 131 16.34 -8.10 -0.55
C ARG A 131 15.24 -8.07 -1.59
N LEU A 132 14.25 -7.18 -1.43
CA LEU A 132 13.20 -6.97 -2.43
C LEU A 132 13.81 -6.65 -3.79
N ALA A 133 14.77 -5.72 -3.87
CA ALA A 133 15.45 -5.41 -5.13
C ALA A 133 16.15 -6.64 -5.74
N GLY A 134 16.76 -7.49 -4.92
CA GLY A 134 17.42 -8.72 -5.35
C GLY A 134 16.48 -9.82 -5.85
N TRP A 135 15.19 -9.77 -5.53
CA TRP A 135 14.19 -10.73 -6.03
C TRP A 135 13.56 -10.37 -7.37
N GLN A 136 13.92 -9.23 -7.97
CA GLN A 136 13.44 -8.89 -9.30
C GLN A 136 13.81 -9.98 -10.30
N ARG A 137 12.86 -10.36 -11.15
CA ARG A 137 13.07 -11.26 -12.29
C ARG A 137 12.45 -10.61 -13.53
N ASP A 138 13.21 -10.48 -14.61
CA ASP A 138 12.71 -9.93 -15.88
C ASP A 138 11.86 -8.65 -15.71
N GLY A 139 12.36 -7.72 -14.88
CA GLY A 139 11.71 -6.43 -14.63
C GLY A 139 10.48 -6.46 -13.70
N HIS A 140 10.07 -7.62 -13.18
CA HIS A 140 8.87 -7.78 -12.35
C HIS A 140 9.13 -8.60 -11.08
N TRP A 141 8.10 -8.67 -10.24
CA TRP A 141 8.07 -9.50 -9.04
C TRP A 141 6.86 -10.41 -9.04
N VAL A 142 6.98 -11.51 -8.32
CA VAL A 142 5.94 -12.53 -8.19
C VAL A 142 5.52 -12.69 -6.74
N THR A 143 4.30 -13.19 -6.55
CA THR A 143 3.80 -13.69 -5.27
C THR A 143 3.95 -15.21 -5.24
N SER A 144 4.36 -15.78 -4.10
CA SER A 144 4.27 -17.23 -3.88
C SER A 144 2.90 -17.65 -3.36
N ASP A 145 2.10 -16.67 -2.93
CA ASP A 145 0.75 -16.84 -2.43
C ASP A 145 -0.26 -16.58 -3.54
N PHE A 146 -1.05 -17.60 -3.91
CA PHE A 146 -2.15 -17.45 -4.88
C PHE A 146 -3.49 -17.32 -4.16
N ARG A 147 -3.80 -16.09 -3.73
CA ARG A 147 -5.06 -15.72 -3.07
C ARG A 147 -5.74 -14.53 -3.79
N PRO A 148 -6.40 -14.77 -4.94
CA PRO A 148 -7.16 -13.73 -5.63
C PRO A 148 -8.26 -13.12 -4.73
N PRO A 149 -8.56 -11.81 -4.86
CA PRO A 149 -7.91 -10.85 -5.77
C PRO A 149 -6.64 -10.20 -5.19
N HIS A 150 -6.31 -10.44 -3.92
CA HIS A 150 -5.27 -9.67 -3.22
C HIS A 150 -3.85 -10.07 -3.64
N SER A 151 -3.54 -11.37 -3.62
CA SER A 151 -2.22 -11.91 -3.99
C SER A 151 -2.36 -12.81 -5.21
N SER A 152 -2.48 -12.21 -6.39
CA SER A 152 -2.56 -12.95 -7.66
C SER A 152 -2.10 -12.16 -8.90
N SER A 153 -1.80 -10.86 -8.74
CA SER A 153 -1.53 -9.95 -9.85
C SER A 153 -0.04 -9.59 -9.90
N LEU A 154 0.64 -9.97 -10.99
CA LEU A 154 2.02 -9.55 -11.26
C LEU A 154 2.16 -8.03 -11.26
N PHE A 155 1.15 -7.33 -11.75
CA PHE A 155 1.12 -5.86 -11.74
C PHE A 155 1.13 -5.33 -10.31
N THR A 156 0.23 -5.80 -9.45
CA THR A 156 0.13 -5.32 -8.05
C THR A 156 1.41 -5.64 -7.30
N THR A 157 1.91 -6.87 -7.41
CA THR A 157 3.15 -7.30 -6.74
C THR A 157 4.37 -6.48 -7.19
N THR A 158 4.46 -6.18 -8.49
CA THR A 158 5.53 -5.31 -9.03
C THR A 158 5.37 -3.87 -8.53
N ALA A 159 4.15 -3.34 -8.53
CA ALA A 159 3.88 -1.97 -8.13
C ALA A 159 4.21 -1.75 -6.64
N THR A 160 3.84 -2.68 -5.75
CA THR A 160 4.17 -2.56 -4.32
C THR A 160 5.66 -2.70 -4.07
N ALA A 161 6.35 -3.62 -4.76
CA ALA A 161 7.81 -3.77 -4.66
C ALA A 161 8.54 -2.47 -5.03
N VAL A 162 8.23 -1.91 -6.21
CA VAL A 162 8.84 -0.66 -6.68
C VAL A 162 8.51 0.50 -5.74
N ARG A 163 7.27 0.58 -5.23
CA ARG A 163 6.87 1.62 -4.28
C ARG A 163 7.65 1.51 -2.97
N ALA A 164 7.75 0.32 -2.38
CA ALA A 164 8.46 0.07 -1.13
C ALA A 164 9.95 0.44 -1.25
N ILE A 165 10.63 -0.02 -2.30
CA ILE A 165 12.05 0.29 -2.55
C ILE A 165 12.27 1.79 -2.68
N ARG A 166 11.37 2.51 -3.38
CA ARG A 166 11.47 3.97 -3.53
C ARG A 166 11.24 4.73 -2.24
N LEU A 167 10.33 4.27 -1.38
CA LEU A 167 9.96 4.94 -0.15
C LEU A 167 11.05 4.87 0.92
N LEU A 168 11.75 3.73 1.00
CA LEU A 168 12.75 3.50 2.04
C LEU A 168 14.17 3.51 1.52
N ARG A 169 14.41 3.89 0.27
CA ARG A 169 15.76 4.14 -0.25
C ARG A 169 16.56 4.95 0.77
N TRP A 170 17.82 4.56 0.99
CA TRP A 170 18.73 5.38 1.77
C TRP A 170 18.67 6.81 1.23
N PRO A 171 18.42 7.82 2.07
CA PRO A 171 18.57 9.19 1.62
C PRO A 171 20.00 9.33 1.13
N ASP A 172 20.21 9.60 -0.16
CA ASP A 172 21.54 9.90 -0.71
C ASP A 172 22.19 10.89 0.26
N GLY A 173 23.30 10.48 0.89
CA GLY A 173 23.77 11.03 2.15
C GLY A 173 23.58 12.54 2.24
N ALA A 174 22.78 12.97 3.22
CA ALA A 174 22.60 14.37 3.58
C ALA A 174 22.49 15.34 2.39
N ARG A 175 21.36 15.33 1.67
CA ARG A 175 20.73 16.59 1.25
C ARG A 175 19.39 16.72 1.94
N SER A 176 19.45 17.53 3.00
CA SER A 176 18.42 18.01 3.89
C SER A 176 17.07 18.27 3.24
N GLY A 177 16.02 18.05 4.04
CA GLY A 177 14.63 18.31 3.69
C GLY A 177 14.42 19.68 3.06
N ALA A 178 13.79 19.65 1.88
CA ALA A 178 13.10 20.79 1.25
C ALA A 178 12.36 20.40 -0.04
N ALA A 179 12.59 19.22 -0.64
CA ALA A 179 12.13 18.95 -2.01
C ALA A 179 10.91 18.03 -2.19
N LEU A 180 10.28 17.52 -1.10
CA LEU A 180 9.10 16.65 -1.21
C LEU A 180 7.77 17.28 -0.74
N GLN A 181 7.78 18.56 -0.35
CA GLN A 181 6.55 19.35 -0.14
C GLN A 181 5.99 19.97 -1.43
N ALA A 182 6.57 19.68 -2.60
CA ALA A 182 6.09 20.18 -3.89
C ALA A 182 5.49 19.05 -4.74
N LEU A 183 4.48 18.35 -4.23
CA LEU A 183 3.46 17.77 -5.09
C LEU A 183 2.19 18.58 -4.89
N PRO A 184 1.78 19.42 -5.87
CA PRO A 184 0.50 20.07 -5.78
C PRO A 184 -0.58 18.98 -5.77
N SER A 185 -1.46 19.04 -4.78
CA SER A 185 -2.76 18.38 -4.79
C SER A 185 -3.56 18.97 -5.96
N GLY A 186 -3.33 18.46 -7.17
CA GLY A 186 -3.85 19.06 -8.39
C GLY A 186 -4.07 18.01 -9.46
N SER A 187 -5.36 17.74 -9.72
CA SER A 187 -5.96 17.26 -10.97
C SER A 187 -5.14 16.30 -11.85
N LEU A 188 -5.65 15.06 -11.98
CA LEU A 188 -5.33 14.15 -13.08
C LEU A 188 -5.28 14.90 -14.42
N PRO A 189 -4.19 14.81 -15.21
CA PRO A 189 -4.16 15.40 -16.54
C PRO A 189 -5.18 14.69 -17.44
N PRO A 190 -5.86 15.40 -18.36
CA PRO A 190 -6.82 14.78 -19.24
C PRO A 190 -6.14 13.78 -20.18
N VAL A 191 -6.74 12.60 -20.29
CA VAL A 191 -6.35 11.57 -21.26
C VAL A 191 -6.44 12.17 -22.66
N ARG A 192 -5.29 12.35 -23.34
CA ARG A 192 -5.27 12.66 -24.77
C ARG A 192 -5.90 11.48 -25.51
N ARG A 193 -7.09 11.69 -26.06
CA ARG A 193 -7.62 10.81 -27.12
C ARG A 193 -6.76 11.03 -28.35
N ASN A 194 -6.14 9.96 -28.83
CA ASN A 194 -5.41 9.97 -30.08
C ASN A 194 -6.45 9.99 -31.21
N SER A 195 -6.71 11.16 -31.79
CA SER A 195 -7.43 11.28 -33.06
C SER A 195 -6.44 10.98 -34.18
N GLY A 196 -6.28 9.71 -34.50
CA GLY A 196 -5.59 9.29 -35.70
C GLY A 196 -6.47 9.61 -36.91
N THR A 197 -6.11 10.66 -37.64
CA THR A 197 -6.45 10.84 -39.05
C THR A 197 -5.22 11.38 -39.77
N ASP A 198 -4.95 10.75 -40.92
CA ASP A 198 -4.17 11.22 -42.08
C ASP A 198 -2.69 10.82 -42.15
N ALA A 199 -2.42 9.66 -42.76
CA ALA A 199 -1.84 9.52 -44.10
C ALA A 199 -1.96 8.06 -44.60
#